data_AF-A0A3L6JN54-F1
#
_entry.id   AF-A0A3L6JN54-F1
#
_cell.length_a   1.000
_cell.length_b   1.000
_cell.length_c   1.000
_cell.angle_alpha   90.00
_cell.angle_beta   90.00
_cell.angle_gamma   90.00
#
_symmetry.space_group_name_H-M   'P 1'
#
loop_
_entity.id
_entity.type
_entity.pdbx_description
1 polymer ?
#
loop_
_entity_poly.entity_id
_entity_poly.type
_entity_poly.pdbx_seq_one_letter_code
_entity_poly.pdbx_strand_id
1 'polypeptide(L)'
;MTATAKHTQYVKGVFSHIGLFFVNFCVLIGLIQAINVYQMPQPLLNTILLAYMIVHTIMLLSLQLGIQVLELIRLKMPSFLISYYFRFSDEELIPLRILDPTKSKLAVIVLLLVITGGPVLYPIFAVYGFVFISGDLLIIAFDPNTILHYFTVFLNWMPPVIALIVIVTIVSVVIVEFKHV
;
A
#
# COMPACT_ATOMS: atom_id res chain seq x y z
N MET A 1 -30.69 1.60 -13.89
CA MET A 1 -30.15 0.69 -12.85
C MET A 1 -31.16 0.58 -11.72
N THR A 2 -31.68 -0.62 -11.48
CA THR A 2 -32.58 -0.92 -10.36
C THR A 2 -31.84 -0.73 -9.02
N ALA A 3 -32.57 -0.39 -7.94
CA ALA A 3 -31.98 -0.16 -6.62
C ALA A 3 -31.17 -1.38 -6.10
N THR A 4 -31.59 -2.58 -6.48
CA THR A 4 -30.89 -3.85 -6.20
C THR A 4 -29.52 -3.93 -6.87
N ALA A 5 -29.38 -3.47 -8.12
CA ALA A 5 -28.11 -3.46 -8.84
C ALA A 5 -27.07 -2.50 -8.22
N LYS A 6 -27.53 -1.37 -7.65
CA LYS A 6 -26.67 -0.42 -6.94
C LYS A 6 -26.14 -1.00 -5.63
N HIS A 7 -26.99 -1.67 -4.85
CA HIS A 7 -26.59 -2.27 -3.58
C HIS A 7 -25.50 -3.33 -3.77
N THR A 8 -25.64 -4.22 -4.76
CA THR A 8 -24.64 -5.24 -5.09
C THR A 8 -23.29 -4.62 -5.48
N GLN A 9 -23.29 -3.48 -6.18
CA GLN A 9 -22.07 -2.79 -6.58
C GLN A 9 -21.31 -2.19 -5.39
N TYR A 10 -22.01 -1.59 -4.42
CA TYR A 10 -21.37 -1.06 -3.20
C TYR A 10 -20.75 -2.17 -2.36
N VAL A 11 -21.50 -3.26 -2.15
CA VAL A 11 -21.02 -4.43 -1.41
C VAL A 11 -19.77 -5.01 -2.07
N LYS A 12 -19.78 -5.18 -3.40
CA LYS A 12 -18.61 -5.63 -4.16
C LYS A 12 -17.42 -4.68 -4.01
N GLY A 13 -17.67 -3.37 -4.02
CA GLY A 13 -16.65 -2.34 -3.81
C GLY A 13 -15.99 -2.47 -2.44
N VAL A 14 -16.78 -2.57 -1.37
CA VAL A 14 -16.28 -2.73 0.01
C VAL A 14 -15.42 -3.98 0.14
N PHE A 15 -15.90 -5.15 -0.33
CA PHE A 15 -15.12 -6.38 -0.27
C PHE A 15 -13.83 -6.31 -1.09
N SER A 16 -13.86 -5.65 -2.25
CA SER A 16 -12.65 -5.47 -3.06
C SER A 16 -11.62 -4.58 -2.36
N HIS A 17 -12.08 -3.52 -1.67
CA HIS A 17 -11.20 -2.66 -0.87
C HIS A 17 -10.62 -3.42 0.31
N ILE A 18 -11.43 -4.17 1.05
CA ILE A 18 -10.94 -5.00 2.16
C ILE A 18 -9.91 -6.02 1.67
N GLY A 19 -10.20 -6.72 0.58
CA GLY A 19 -9.27 -7.68 -0.01
C GLY A 19 -7.94 -7.04 -0.43
N LEU A 20 -7.99 -5.87 -1.07
CA LEU A 20 -6.77 -5.16 -1.45
C LEU A 20 -6.02 -4.59 -0.23
N PHE A 21 -6.72 -4.11 0.80
CA PHE A 21 -6.09 -3.70 2.05
C PHE A 21 -5.37 -4.87 2.71
N PHE A 22 -5.97 -6.06 2.71
CA PHE A 22 -5.33 -7.27 3.24
C PHE A 22 -4.06 -7.64 2.46
N VAL A 23 -4.09 -7.58 1.12
CA VAL A 23 -2.89 -7.79 0.29
C VAL A 23 -1.81 -6.75 0.62
N ASN A 24 -2.17 -5.47 0.69
CA ASN A 24 -1.25 -4.38 1.02
C ASN A 24 -0.66 -4.54 2.43
N PHE A 25 -1.47 -5.02 3.38
CA PHE A 25 -1.03 -5.35 4.73
C PHE A 25 -0.01 -6.50 4.72
N CYS A 26 -0.27 -7.57 3.95
CA CYS A 26 0.70 -8.66 3.78
C CYS A 26 2.02 -8.13 3.19
N VAL A 27 1.98 -7.27 2.17
CA VAL A 27 3.20 -6.64 1.61
C VAL A 27 3.93 -5.82 2.66
N LEU A 28 3.23 -5.05 3.48
CA LEU A 28 3.83 -4.28 4.57
C LEU A 28 4.54 -5.19 5.57
N ILE A 29 3.91 -6.28 6.01
CA ILE A 29 4.55 -7.25 6.90
C ILE A 29 5.78 -7.87 6.23
N GLY A 30 5.68 -8.25 4.96
CA GLY A 30 6.82 -8.78 4.21
C GLY A 30 7.99 -7.79 4.15
N LEU A 31 7.71 -6.49 3.98
CA LEU A 31 8.75 -5.44 4.00
C LEU A 31 9.39 -5.29 5.37
N ILE A 32 8.60 -5.26 6.44
CA ILE A 32 9.11 -5.17 7.82
C ILE A 32 10.03 -6.36 8.11
N GLN A 33 9.63 -7.57 7.73
CA GLN A 33 10.44 -8.76 7.94
C GLN A 33 11.70 -8.77 7.08
N ALA A 34 11.63 -8.26 5.85
CA ALA A 34 12.80 -8.12 5.00
C ALA A 34 13.81 -7.08 5.52
N ILE A 35 13.36 -6.03 6.20
CA ILE A 35 14.27 -5.08 6.87
C ILE A 35 15.09 -5.79 7.96
N ASN A 36 14.49 -6.74 8.69
CA ASN A 36 15.21 -7.51 9.71
C ASN A 36 16.32 -8.38 9.11
N VAL A 37 16.23 -8.75 7.83
CA VAL A 37 17.29 -9.52 7.14
C VAL A 37 18.61 -8.74 7.07
N TYR A 38 18.59 -7.39 7.12
CA TYR A 38 19.81 -6.58 7.20
C TYR A 38 20.62 -6.77 8.48
N GLN A 39 20.00 -7.29 9.53
CA GLN A 39 20.70 -7.54 10.80
C GLN A 39 21.64 -8.75 10.69
N MET A 40 21.53 -9.53 9.62
CA MET A 40 22.37 -10.70 9.37
C MET A 40 23.49 -10.37 8.37
N PRO A 41 24.72 -10.91 8.56
CA PRO A 41 25.81 -10.71 7.62
C PRO A 41 25.46 -11.30 6.25
N GLN A 42 25.50 -10.46 5.21
CA GLN A 42 25.13 -10.82 3.84
C GLN A 42 26.23 -10.40 2.85
N PRO A 43 26.41 -11.14 1.72
CA PRO A 43 27.22 -10.68 0.61
C PRO A 43 26.74 -9.32 0.08
N LEU A 44 27.66 -8.45 -0.35
CA LEU A 44 27.35 -7.10 -0.81
C LEU A 44 26.25 -7.06 -1.91
N LEU A 45 26.30 -8.00 -2.86
CA LEU A 45 25.31 -8.08 -3.94
C LEU A 45 23.88 -8.32 -3.39
N ASN A 46 23.74 -9.18 -2.38
CA ASN A 46 22.46 -9.47 -1.76
C ASN A 46 21.94 -8.24 -1.00
N THR A 47 22.82 -7.53 -0.29
CA THR A 47 22.49 -6.29 0.42
C THR A 47 21.94 -5.21 -0.54
N ILE A 48 22.59 -5.05 -1.71
CA ILE A 48 22.15 -4.09 -2.73
C ILE A 48 20.81 -4.52 -3.34
N LEU A 49 20.65 -5.80 -3.67
CA LEU A 49 19.40 -6.32 -4.22
C LEU A 49 18.24 -6.14 -3.22
N LEU A 50 18.46 -6.49 -1.95
CA LEU A 50 17.49 -6.30 -0.88
C LEU A 50 17.10 -4.83 -0.72
N ALA A 51 18.07 -3.91 -0.85
CA ALA A 51 17.83 -2.46 -0.74
C ALA A 51 16.92 -1.99 -1.87
N TYR A 52 17.24 -2.40 -3.09
CA TYR A 52 16.40 -2.12 -4.25
C TYR A 52 14.98 -2.66 -4.04
N MET A 53 14.84 -3.93 -3.64
CA MET A 53 13.54 -4.56 -3.43
C MET A 53 12.69 -3.83 -2.40
N ILE A 54 13.29 -3.45 -1.26
CA ILE A 54 12.62 -2.75 -0.17
C ILE A 54 12.21 -1.34 -0.59
N VAL A 55 13.15 -0.54 -1.10
CA VAL A 55 12.87 0.84 -1.50
C VAL A 55 11.82 0.89 -2.59
N HIS A 56 11.96 0.05 -3.61
CA HIS A 56 11.00 -0.06 -4.71
C HIS A 56 9.60 -0.41 -4.21
N THR A 57 9.48 -1.44 -3.39
CA THR A 57 8.17 -1.91 -2.90
C THR A 57 7.55 -0.95 -1.90
N ILE A 58 8.34 -0.26 -1.05
CA ILE A 58 7.83 0.82 -0.16
C ILE A 58 7.20 1.94 -0.99
N MET A 59 7.87 2.37 -2.06
CA MET A 59 7.34 3.42 -2.94
C MET A 59 6.04 2.95 -3.62
N LEU A 60 6.02 1.74 -4.18
CA LEU A 60 4.86 1.19 -4.86
C LEU A 60 3.68 0.97 -3.88
N LEU A 61 3.94 0.46 -2.67
CA LEU A 61 2.93 0.27 -1.63
C LEU A 61 2.33 1.61 -1.18
N SER A 62 3.15 2.64 -0.98
CA SER A 62 2.68 3.98 -0.60
C SER A 62 1.74 4.57 -1.65
N LEU A 63 2.09 4.43 -2.94
CA LEU A 63 1.26 4.86 -4.05
C LEU A 63 -0.03 4.04 -4.16
N GLN A 64 0.07 2.72 -3.98
CA GLN A 64 -1.08 1.80 -3.99
C GLN A 64 -2.09 2.15 -2.91
N LEU A 65 -1.64 2.43 -1.69
CA LEU A 65 -2.49 2.85 -0.57
C LEU A 65 -3.11 4.22 -0.83
N GLY A 66 -2.32 5.20 -1.31
CA GLY A 66 -2.83 6.53 -1.62
C GLY A 66 -3.96 6.52 -2.66
N ILE A 67 -3.80 5.71 -3.72
CA ILE A 67 -4.82 5.56 -4.76
C ILE A 67 -6.03 4.81 -4.23
N GLN A 68 -5.82 3.74 -3.45
CA GLN A 68 -6.92 3.00 -2.84
C GLN A 68 -7.77 3.91 -1.93
N VAL A 69 -7.15 4.75 -1.11
CA VAL A 69 -7.84 5.73 -0.26
C VAL A 69 -8.61 6.74 -1.12
N LEU A 70 -7.99 7.27 -2.19
CA LEU A 70 -8.65 8.19 -3.12
C LEU A 70 -9.88 7.56 -3.77
N GLU A 71 -9.79 6.31 -4.18
CA GLU A 71 -10.91 5.57 -4.78
C GLU A 71 -11.99 5.22 -3.77
N LEU A 72 -11.61 4.89 -2.53
CA LEU A 72 -12.54 4.67 -1.43
C LEU A 72 -13.37 5.92 -1.15
N ILE A 73 -12.73 7.10 -1.04
CA ILE A 73 -13.41 8.39 -0.87
C ILE A 73 -14.36 8.69 -2.04
N ARG A 74 -13.97 8.30 -3.26
CA ARG A 74 -14.78 8.49 -4.48
C ARG A 74 -15.81 7.38 -4.71
N LEU A 75 -15.95 6.42 -3.79
CA LEU A 75 -16.83 5.25 -3.90
C LEU A 75 -16.62 4.46 -5.21
N LYS A 76 -15.36 4.39 -5.67
CA LYS A 76 -14.93 3.61 -6.84
C LYS A 76 -14.37 2.26 -6.41
N MET A 77 -14.39 1.31 -7.35
CA MET A 77 -13.66 0.05 -7.19
C MET A 77 -12.17 0.34 -7.03
N PRO A 78 -11.45 -0.42 -6.18
CA PRO A 78 -10.03 -0.22 -6.03
C PRO A 78 -9.26 -0.68 -7.28
N SER A 79 -8.27 0.12 -7.66
CA SER A 79 -7.31 -0.17 -8.71
C SER A 79 -6.10 -0.86 -8.12
N PHE A 80 -5.79 -2.05 -8.63
CA PHE A 80 -4.55 -2.75 -8.31
C PHE A 80 -3.46 -2.33 -9.29
N LEU A 81 -2.59 -1.41 -8.87
CA LEU A 81 -1.59 -0.71 -9.69
C LEU A 81 -0.73 -1.66 -10.52
N ILE A 82 -0.31 -2.77 -9.92
CA ILE A 82 0.56 -3.76 -10.56
C ILE A 82 -0.08 -4.34 -11.83
N SER A 83 -1.39 -4.48 -11.84
CA SER A 83 -2.14 -4.95 -13.02
C SER A 83 -2.78 -3.82 -13.81
N TYR A 84 -2.79 -2.59 -13.28
CA TYR A 84 -3.67 -1.52 -13.76
C TYR A 84 -3.37 -1.13 -15.20
N TYR A 85 -2.09 -0.87 -15.52
CA TYR A 85 -1.69 -0.48 -16.87
C TYR A 85 -1.83 -1.62 -17.89
N PHE A 86 -1.76 -2.87 -17.45
CA PHE A 86 -1.90 -4.04 -18.34
C PHE A 86 -3.36 -4.36 -18.70
N ARG A 87 -4.34 -3.64 -18.15
CA ARG A 87 -5.77 -3.83 -18.45
C ARG A 87 -6.27 -3.03 -19.64
N PHE A 88 -5.52 -2.02 -20.07
CA PHE A 88 -5.91 -1.11 -21.13
C PHE A 88 -5.06 -1.41 -22.37
N SER A 89 -5.69 -1.35 -23.54
CA SER A 89 -4.97 -1.36 -24.81
C SER A 89 -4.36 0.00 -25.12
N ASP A 90 -3.42 0.06 -26.05
CA ASP A 90 -2.71 1.31 -26.42
C ASP A 90 -3.66 2.39 -26.98
N GLU A 91 -4.84 1.99 -27.44
CA GLU A 91 -5.86 2.87 -28.01
C GLU A 91 -6.89 3.37 -26.98
N GLU A 92 -6.91 2.77 -25.78
CA GLU A 92 -7.85 3.11 -24.72
C GLU A 92 -7.35 4.24 -23.83
N LEU A 93 -8.24 5.18 -23.51
CA LEU A 93 -7.94 6.25 -22.56
C LEU A 93 -7.92 5.70 -21.13
N ILE A 94 -6.84 5.98 -20.40
CA ILE A 94 -6.72 5.61 -18.99
C ILE A 94 -7.75 6.42 -18.17
N PRO A 95 -8.69 5.76 -17.45
CA PRO A 95 -9.83 6.43 -16.84
C PRO A 95 -9.46 7.28 -15.63
N LEU A 96 -8.41 6.91 -14.90
CA LEU A 96 -7.89 7.70 -13.79
C LEU A 96 -6.81 8.65 -14.30
N ARG A 97 -7.15 9.93 -14.43
CA ARG A 97 -6.24 10.99 -14.88
C ARG A 97 -4.93 11.09 -14.07
N ILE A 98 -4.97 10.76 -12.78
CA ILE A 98 -3.77 10.74 -11.92
C ILE A 98 -2.78 9.61 -12.30
N LEU A 99 -3.30 8.56 -12.95
CA LEU A 99 -2.59 7.40 -13.49
C LEU A 99 -2.40 7.47 -15.01
N ASP A 100 -2.71 8.59 -15.66
CA ASP A 100 -2.42 8.79 -17.07
C ASP A 100 -1.02 9.42 -17.23
N PRO A 101 -0.03 8.70 -17.81
CA PRO A 101 1.35 9.20 -17.96
C PRO A 101 1.44 10.41 -18.90
N THR A 102 0.45 10.63 -19.76
CA THR A 102 0.40 11.83 -20.63
C THR A 102 -0.07 13.07 -19.88
N LYS A 103 -0.72 12.91 -18.71
CA LYS A 103 -1.31 14.00 -17.92
C LYS A 103 -0.66 14.21 -16.56
N SER A 104 0.10 13.24 -16.05
CA SER A 104 0.58 13.22 -14.67
C SER A 104 2.01 12.69 -14.58
N LYS A 105 2.93 13.49 -14.00
CA LYS A 105 4.29 13.02 -13.68
C LYS A 105 4.27 11.87 -12.68
N LEU A 106 3.29 11.85 -11.78
CA LEU A 106 3.11 10.75 -10.83
C LEU A 106 2.81 9.44 -11.57
N ALA A 107 1.96 9.49 -12.60
CA ALA A 107 1.65 8.32 -13.40
C ALA A 107 2.89 7.73 -14.09
N VAL A 108 3.80 8.58 -14.58
CA VAL A 108 5.09 8.14 -15.13
C VAL A 108 5.90 7.39 -14.07
N ILE A 109 5.99 7.94 -12.85
CA ILE A 109 6.70 7.28 -11.74
C ILE A 109 6.04 5.93 -11.41
N VAL A 110 4.71 5.88 -11.31
CA VAL A 110 3.97 4.63 -11.05
C VAL A 110 4.24 3.62 -12.16
N LEU A 111 4.19 4.04 -13.42
CA LEU A 111 4.45 3.16 -14.57
C LEU A 111 5.88 2.60 -14.55
N LEU A 112 6.88 3.44 -14.24
CA LEU A 112 8.26 2.98 -14.08
C LEU A 112 8.40 1.98 -12.93
N LEU A 113 7.78 2.22 -11.79
CA LEU A 113 7.78 1.28 -10.67
C LEU A 113 7.11 -0.05 -11.06
N VAL A 114 5.97 0.00 -11.76
CA VAL A 114 5.30 -1.21 -12.24
C VAL A 114 6.21 -1.99 -13.19
N ILE A 115 6.76 -1.36 -14.23
CA ILE A 115 7.59 -2.06 -15.22
C ILE A 115 8.89 -2.61 -14.62
N THR A 116 9.54 -1.86 -13.74
CA THR A 116 10.87 -2.25 -13.20
C THR A 116 10.82 -3.38 -12.19
N GLY A 117 9.68 -3.63 -11.54
CA GLY A 117 9.62 -4.69 -10.54
C GLY A 117 8.26 -4.98 -9.92
N GLY A 118 7.23 -4.17 -10.16
CA GLY A 118 5.92 -4.32 -9.51
C GLY A 118 5.30 -5.72 -9.61
N PRO A 119 5.16 -6.31 -10.80
CA PRO A 119 4.59 -7.65 -11.00
C PRO A 119 5.32 -8.79 -10.29
N VAL A 120 6.59 -8.61 -9.94
CA VAL A 120 7.41 -9.66 -9.32
C VAL A 120 7.61 -9.39 -7.83
N LEU A 121 8.11 -8.21 -7.48
CA LEU A 121 8.44 -7.86 -6.10
C LEU A 121 7.19 -7.82 -5.22
N TYR A 122 6.10 -7.24 -5.72
CA TYR A 122 4.91 -7.04 -4.92
C TYR A 122 4.26 -8.37 -4.49
N PRO A 123 4.05 -9.36 -5.39
CA PRO A 123 3.61 -10.69 -4.97
C PRO A 123 4.61 -11.41 -4.05
N ILE A 124 5.92 -11.27 -4.27
CA ILE A 124 6.93 -11.87 -3.38
C ILE A 124 6.74 -11.37 -1.95
N PHE A 125 6.67 -10.05 -1.76
CA PHE A 125 6.46 -9.47 -0.42
C PHE A 125 5.08 -9.81 0.16
N ALA A 126 4.03 -9.87 -0.67
CA ALA A 126 2.69 -10.26 -0.23
C ALA A 126 2.67 -11.70 0.30
N VAL A 127 3.24 -12.64 -0.45
CA VAL A 127 3.32 -14.06 -0.06
C VAL A 127 4.21 -14.22 1.17
N TYR A 128 5.38 -13.59 1.18
CA TYR A 128 6.30 -13.63 2.30
C TYR A 128 5.64 -13.11 3.59
N GLY A 129 5.00 -11.95 3.54
CA GLY A 129 4.29 -11.41 4.70
C GLY A 129 3.08 -12.24 5.11
N PHE A 130 2.34 -12.82 4.16
CA PHE A 130 1.24 -13.74 4.47
C PHE A 130 1.72 -14.98 5.24
N VAL A 131 2.86 -15.55 4.86
CA VAL A 131 3.47 -16.68 5.59
C VAL A 131 3.79 -16.29 7.04
N PHE A 132 4.38 -15.11 7.26
CA PHE A 132 4.66 -14.60 8.60
C PHE A 132 3.39 -14.36 9.42
N ILE A 133 2.39 -13.68 8.86
CA ILE A 133 1.10 -13.46 9.52
C ILE A 133 0.48 -14.80 9.93
N SER A 134 0.53 -15.79 9.05
CA SER A 134 -0.02 -17.12 9.34
C SER A 134 0.71 -17.82 10.48
N GLY A 135 2.05 -17.68 10.55
CA GLY A 135 2.85 -18.19 11.66
C GLY A 135 2.55 -17.47 12.98
N ASP A 136 2.52 -16.14 12.96
CA ASP A 136 2.28 -15.32 14.16
C ASP A 136 0.85 -15.50 14.70
N LEU A 137 -0.16 -15.63 13.83
CA LEU A 137 -1.53 -15.90 14.25
C LEU A 137 -1.67 -17.22 15.01
N LEU A 138 -0.90 -18.25 14.60
CA LEU A 138 -0.86 -19.50 15.34
C LEU A 138 -0.25 -19.30 16.74
N ILE A 139 0.85 -18.56 16.84
CA ILE A 139 1.51 -18.28 18.12
C ILE A 139 0.60 -17.47 19.06
N ILE A 140 0.00 -16.39 18.55
CA ILE A 140 -0.89 -15.50 19.32
C ILE A 140 -2.11 -16.25 19.86
N ALA A 141 -2.65 -17.21 19.10
CA ALA A 141 -3.77 -18.04 19.55
C ALA A 141 -3.43 -18.89 20.79
N PHE A 142 -2.15 -19.18 21.03
CA PHE A 142 -1.67 -19.98 22.15
C PHE A 142 -1.09 -19.16 23.32
N ASP A 143 -0.86 -17.85 23.17
CA ASP A 143 -0.44 -16.95 24.26
C ASP A 143 -1.10 -15.57 24.22
N PRO A 144 -2.21 -15.37 24.97
CA PRO A 144 -2.91 -14.09 25.06
C PRO A 144 -2.06 -12.90 25.56
N ASN A 145 -0.96 -13.15 26.29
CA ASN A 145 -0.09 -12.08 26.80
C ASN A 145 0.61 -11.35 25.65
N THR A 146 0.85 -12.05 24.55
CA THR A 146 1.43 -11.47 23.33
C THR A 146 0.51 -10.38 22.75
N ILE A 147 -0.82 -10.53 22.83
CA ILE A 147 -1.78 -9.51 22.40
C ILE A 147 -1.67 -8.24 23.24
N LEU A 148 -1.60 -8.39 24.57
CA LEU A 148 -1.47 -7.25 25.49
C LEU A 148 -0.16 -6.51 25.27
N HIS A 149 0.92 -7.24 24.98
CA HIS A 149 2.20 -6.63 24.62
C HIS A 149 2.09 -5.80 23.32
N TYR A 150 1.55 -6.38 22.24
CA TYR A 150 1.37 -5.64 20.98
C TYR A 150 0.44 -4.44 21.13
N PHE A 151 -0.64 -4.56 21.90
CA PHE A 151 -1.54 -3.45 22.19
C PHE A 151 -0.83 -2.32 22.96
N THR A 152 0.04 -2.67 23.91
CA THR A 152 0.85 -1.68 24.66
C THR A 152 1.86 -0.99 23.76
N VAL A 153 2.56 -1.74 22.90
CA VAL A 153 3.47 -1.18 21.90
C VAL A 153 2.71 -0.23 20.97
N PHE A 154 1.55 -0.65 20.48
CA PHE A 154 0.68 0.18 19.64
C PHE A 154 0.28 1.49 20.34
N LEU A 155 -0.21 1.43 21.59
CA LEU A 155 -0.60 2.61 22.35
C LEU A 155 0.55 3.59 22.60
N ASN A 156 1.78 3.11 22.71
CA ASN A 156 2.95 3.98 22.89
C ASN A 156 3.40 4.63 21.57
N TRP A 157 3.23 3.95 20.43
CA TRP A 157 3.63 4.45 19.11
C TRP A 157 2.55 5.29 18.41
N MET A 158 1.27 5.09 18.71
CA MET A 158 0.19 5.83 18.06
C MET A 158 0.17 7.33 18.35
N PRO A 159 0.37 7.82 19.60
CA PRO A 159 0.36 9.25 19.90
C PRO A 159 1.36 10.06 19.06
N PRO A 160 2.65 9.69 18.94
CA PRO A 160 3.59 10.46 18.11
C PRO A 160 3.23 10.39 16.61
N VAL A 161 2.71 9.27 16.12
CA VAL A 161 2.25 9.15 14.73
C VAL A 161 1.06 10.08 14.44
N ILE A 162 0.07 10.11 15.33
CA ILE A 162 -1.09 11.02 15.22
C ILE A 162 -0.62 12.48 15.26
N ALA A 163 0.29 12.82 16.17
CA ALA A 163 0.85 14.16 16.25
C ALA A 163 1.55 14.57 14.93
N LEU A 164 2.34 13.67 14.33
CA LEU A 164 2.98 13.91 13.04
C LEU A 164 1.95 14.16 11.93
N ILE A 165 0.88 13.36 11.86
CA ILE A 165 -0.19 13.53 10.86
C ILE A 165 -0.86 14.90 11.03
N VAL A 166 -1.14 15.31 12.26
CA VAL A 166 -1.74 16.62 12.55
C VAL A 166 -0.81 17.75 12.10
N ILE A 167 0.49 17.67 12.40
CA ILE A 167 1.50 18.66 11.97
C ILE A 167 1.54 18.76 10.44
N VAL A 168 1.67 17.62 9.74
CA VAL A 168 1.71 17.58 8.28
C VAL A 168 0.44 18.17 7.68
N THR A 169 -0.72 17.90 8.29
CA THR A 169 -2.01 18.44 7.83
C THR A 169 -2.06 19.96 7.99
N ILE A 170 -1.66 20.48 9.16
CA ILE A 170 -1.61 21.94 9.41
C ILE A 170 -0.69 22.61 8.40
N VAL A 171 0.54 22.09 8.21
CA VAL A 171 1.51 22.64 7.24
C VAL A 171 0.95 22.60 5.82
N SER A 172 0.30 21.50 5.43
CA SER A 172 -0.30 21.37 4.10
C SER A 172 -1.41 22.40 3.86
N VAL A 173 -2.29 22.62 4.84
CA VAL A 173 -3.35 23.64 4.76
C VAL A 173 -2.74 25.04 4.66
N VAL A 174 -1.75 25.35 5.51
CA VAL A 174 -1.06 26.65 5.51
C VAL A 174 -0.40 26.93 4.14
N ILE A 175 0.31 25.96 3.57
CA ILE A 175 0.96 26.12 2.26
C ILE A 175 -0.06 26.37 1.15
N VAL A 176 -1.21 25.69 1.18
CA VAL A 176 -2.26 25.87 0.17
C VAL A 176 -2.89 27.24 0.30
N GLU A 177 -3.18 27.71 1.51
CA GLU A 177 -3.76 29.03 1.77
C GLU A 177 -2.82 30.15 1.32
N PHE A 178 -1.53 30.10 1.70
CA PHE A 178 -0.53 31.10 1.29
C PHE A 178 -0.28 31.15 -0.21
N LYS A 179 -0.62 30.11 -0.97
CA LYS A 179 -0.45 30.10 -2.43
C LYS A 179 -1.67 30.65 -3.18
N HIS A 180 -2.81 30.82 -2.50
CA HIS A 180 -4.04 31.37 -3.08
C HIS A 180 -4.31 32.84 -2.69
N VAL A 181 -3.56 33.39 -1.72
CA VAL A 181 -3.51 34.83 -1.38
C VAL A 181 -2.45 35.51 -2.22
#